data_AF-A0A168LWZ7-F1
#
_entry.id   AF-A0A168LWZ7-F1
#
_cell.length_a   1.000
_cell.length_b   1.000
_cell.length_c   1.000
_cell.angle_alpha   90.00
_cell.angle_beta   90.00
_cell.angle_gamma   90.00
#
_symmetry.space_group_name_H-M   'P 1'
#
loop_
_entity.id
_entity.type
_entity.pdbx_description
1 polymer ?
#
loop_
_entity_poly.entity_id
_entity_poly.type
_entity_poly.pdbx_seq_one_letter_code
_entity_poly.pdbx_strand_id
1 'polypeptide(L)'
;MLNVINVLDCVDWERSDIQRFKDGSWAGFNKIVFDFIRIPDNTYMFKFKEMAGVCVYVTEAFKDLIESNKLKGLDFSEVYDSEFTEEKEQEQKIAYEAAIAAVEQNKGQEFSYEEAEERVNQGAAVASGKWKMQLDNKGGLWLGEIILDLTYQWMIPVYIPPVLLGFQWHEVEKSEIRDLM
;
A
#
# COMPACT_ATOMS: atom_id res chain seq x y z
N MET A 1 18.32 -27.02 15.96
CA MET A 1 18.72 -26.20 14.80
C MET A 1 18.00 -26.77 13.59
N LEU A 2 17.09 -26.01 12.97
CA LEU A 2 16.35 -26.43 11.79
C LEU A 2 17.09 -25.90 10.56
N ASN A 3 17.39 -26.76 9.59
CA ASN A 3 17.99 -26.35 8.32
C ASN A 3 17.02 -26.68 7.18
N VAL A 4 16.55 -25.65 6.48
CA VAL A 4 15.73 -25.81 5.27
C VAL A 4 16.66 -25.85 4.07
N ILE A 5 16.73 -27.02 3.42
CA ILE A 5 17.60 -27.29 2.26
C ILE A 5 16.88 -27.10 0.92
N ASN A 6 15.55 -26.99 0.93
CA ASN A 6 14.75 -26.80 -0.26
C ASN A 6 14.87 -25.34 -0.72
N VAL A 7 15.70 -25.10 -1.74
CA VAL A 7 15.92 -23.77 -2.32
C VAL A 7 15.33 -23.75 -3.73
N LEU A 8 14.37 -22.87 -3.97
CA LEU A 8 13.60 -22.78 -5.21
C LEU A 8 13.91 -21.48 -5.99
N ASP A 9 13.95 -21.56 -7.32
CA ASP A 9 14.02 -20.40 -8.21
C ASP A 9 12.60 -20.08 -8.70
N CYS A 10 11.81 -19.47 -7.82
CA CYS A 10 10.35 -19.35 -7.93
C CYS A 10 9.85 -17.90 -7.88
N VAL A 11 10.73 -16.91 -8.08
CA VAL A 11 10.33 -15.49 -8.12
C VAL A 11 9.89 -15.12 -9.54
N ASP A 12 8.72 -14.51 -9.66
CA ASP A 12 8.29 -13.83 -10.87
C ASP A 12 8.89 -12.42 -10.88
N TRP A 13 10.00 -12.27 -11.60
CA TRP A 13 10.76 -11.01 -11.67
C TRP A 13 10.06 -9.91 -12.46
N GLU A 14 9.12 -10.25 -13.34
CA GLU A 14 8.40 -9.26 -14.14
C GLU A 14 7.28 -8.62 -13.31
N ARG A 15 6.64 -9.41 -12.45
CA ARG A 15 5.55 -8.95 -11.59
C ARG A 15 5.99 -8.47 -10.21
N SER A 16 7.19 -8.83 -9.77
CA SER A 16 7.75 -8.35 -8.50
C SER A 16 8.24 -6.90 -8.61
N ASP A 17 8.03 -6.10 -7.57
CA ASP A 17 8.63 -4.78 -7.43
C ASP A 17 10.00 -4.90 -6.75
N ILE A 18 11.06 -4.68 -7.53
CA ILE A 18 12.44 -4.87 -7.12
C ILE A 18 12.94 -3.63 -6.39
N GLN A 19 13.40 -3.82 -5.16
CA GLN A 19 14.09 -2.79 -4.42
C GLN A 19 15.56 -2.72 -4.83
N ARG A 20 16.05 -1.51 -5.15
CA ARG A 20 17.45 -1.25 -5.48
C ARG A 20 18.04 -0.17 -4.59
N PHE A 21 19.33 -0.29 -4.30
CA PHE A 21 20.09 0.78 -3.67
C PHE A 21 20.32 1.94 -4.64
N LYS A 22 20.80 3.08 -4.12
CA LYS A 22 21.10 4.28 -4.93
C LYS A 22 22.12 4.04 -6.05
N ASP A 23 22.99 3.03 -5.89
CA ASP A 23 23.97 2.63 -6.89
C ASP A 23 23.43 1.63 -7.94
N GLY A 24 22.13 1.30 -7.86
CA GLY A 24 21.46 0.37 -8.76
C GLY A 24 21.61 -1.11 -8.41
N SER A 25 22.39 -1.45 -7.37
CA SER A 25 22.52 -2.83 -6.90
C SER A 25 21.22 -3.33 -6.26
N TRP A 26 20.98 -4.65 -6.32
CA TRP A 26 19.79 -5.27 -5.77
C TRP A 26 19.80 -5.20 -4.24
N ALA A 27 18.70 -4.71 -3.66
CA ALA A 27 18.53 -4.56 -2.21
C ALA A 27 17.49 -5.54 -1.65
N GLY A 28 16.52 -5.96 -2.46
CA GLY A 28 15.41 -6.80 -2.03
C GLY A 28 14.19 -6.64 -2.92
N PHE A 29 13.02 -6.80 -2.32
CA PHE A 29 11.72 -6.61 -2.97
C PHE A 29 10.85 -5.69 -2.12
N ASN A 30 10.19 -4.70 -2.73
CA ASN A 30 9.10 -3.97 -2.08
C ASN A 30 7.81 -4.78 -2.13
N LYS A 31 7.61 -5.53 -3.22
CA LYS A 31 6.55 -6.52 -3.42
C LYS A 31 7.15 -7.73 -4.13
N ILE A 32 6.99 -8.91 -3.56
CA ILE A 32 7.45 -10.16 -4.17
C ILE A 32 6.26 -10.93 -4.71
N VAL A 33 6.41 -11.53 -5.88
CA VAL A 33 5.43 -12.42 -6.50
C VAL A 33 6.10 -13.76 -6.76
N PHE A 34 5.46 -14.84 -6.33
CA PHE A 34 5.94 -16.19 -6.56
C PHE A 34 5.28 -16.82 -7.80
N ASP A 35 6.09 -17.46 -8.64
CA ASP A 35 5.64 -18.34 -9.71
C ASP A 35 5.33 -19.73 -9.11
N PHE A 36 4.05 -19.96 -8.81
CA PHE A 36 3.59 -21.21 -8.18
C PHE A 36 3.80 -22.44 -9.06
N ILE A 37 3.95 -22.29 -10.39
CA ILE A 37 4.29 -23.42 -11.28
C ILE A 37 5.67 -23.99 -10.89
N ARG A 38 6.55 -23.18 -10.30
CA ARG A 38 7.88 -23.56 -9.84
C ARG A 38 7.92 -23.99 -8.37
N ILE A 39 6.78 -24.00 -7.68
CA ILE A 39 6.67 -24.46 -6.29
C ILE A 39 5.88 -25.78 -6.30
N PRO A 40 6.53 -26.93 -6.02
CA PRO A 40 5.82 -28.21 -5.99
C PRO A 40 4.67 -28.22 -4.96
N ASP A 41 3.52 -28.78 -5.31
CA ASP A 41 2.30 -28.81 -4.47
C ASP A 41 2.50 -29.37 -3.05
N ASN A 42 3.49 -30.25 -2.87
CA ASN A 42 3.83 -30.86 -1.59
C ASN A 42 4.87 -30.06 -0.78
N THR A 43 5.15 -28.81 -1.16
CA THR A 43 6.09 -27.94 -0.46
C THR A 43 5.43 -27.32 0.76
N TYR A 44 6.01 -27.57 1.93
CA TYR A 44 5.61 -26.95 3.20
C TYR A 44 6.49 -25.77 3.60
N MET A 45 7.80 -25.95 3.41
CA MET A 45 8.80 -24.94 3.73
C MET A 45 9.84 -24.90 2.62
N PHE A 46 10.28 -23.69 2.27
CA PHE A 46 11.30 -23.48 1.27
C PHE A 46 12.06 -22.20 1.54
N LYS A 47 13.12 -22.03 0.77
CA LYS A 47 13.87 -20.80 0.61
C LYS A 47 13.82 -20.46 -0.87
N PHE A 48 13.82 -19.19 -1.24
CA PHE A 48 14.09 -18.85 -2.63
C PHE A 48 15.52 -18.36 -2.82
N LYS A 49 16.05 -18.58 -4.01
CA LYS A 49 17.47 -18.47 -4.36
C LYS A 49 18.14 -17.18 -3.87
N GLU A 50 17.50 -16.03 -4.03
CA GLU A 50 18.08 -14.72 -3.72
C GLU A 50 18.08 -14.40 -2.21
N MET A 51 17.18 -14.99 -1.43
CA MET A 51 17.07 -14.76 0.02
C MET A 51 17.33 -16.02 0.86
N ALA A 52 17.92 -17.06 0.28
CA ALA A 52 18.14 -18.35 0.94
C ALA A 52 19.06 -18.29 2.18
N GLY A 53 19.88 -17.25 2.29
CA GLY A 53 20.74 -17.01 3.45
C GLY A 53 20.02 -16.39 4.64
N VAL A 54 18.86 -15.74 4.43
CA VAL A 54 18.26 -14.83 5.42
C VAL A 54 16.84 -15.20 5.81
N CYS A 55 16.05 -15.76 4.89
CA CYS A 55 14.62 -16.00 5.10
C CYS A 55 14.24 -17.45 4.84
N VAL A 56 13.22 -17.92 5.56
CA VAL A 56 12.52 -19.19 5.34
C VAL A 56 11.06 -18.85 5.10
N TYR A 57 10.50 -19.43 4.06
CA TYR A 57 9.11 -19.26 3.66
C TYR A 57 8.36 -20.56 3.90
N VAL A 58 7.08 -20.44 4.21
CA VAL A 58 6.19 -21.56 4.45
C VAL A 58 4.92 -21.36 3.63
N THR A 59 4.29 -22.45 3.23
CA THR A 59 3.00 -22.41 2.56
C THR A 59 1.87 -22.43 3.59
N GLU A 60 0.66 -22.06 3.18
CA GLU A 60 -0.52 -22.11 4.05
C GLU A 60 -0.77 -23.54 4.58
N ALA A 61 -0.52 -24.55 3.74
CA ALA A 61 -0.61 -25.96 4.14
C ALA A 61 0.29 -26.31 5.35
N PHE A 62 1.44 -25.64 5.51
CA PHE A 62 2.30 -25.82 6.68
C PHE A 62 1.72 -25.12 7.91
N LYS A 63 1.27 -23.87 7.74
CA LYS A 63 0.63 -23.10 8.80
C LYS A 63 -0.61 -23.85 9.35
N ASP A 64 -1.48 -24.33 8.48
CA ASP A 64 -2.64 -25.16 8.82
C ASP A 64 -2.25 -26.42 9.61
N LEU A 65 -1.14 -27.07 9.22
CA LEU A 65 -0.62 -28.23 9.93
C LEU A 65 -0.16 -27.87 11.34
N ILE A 66 0.55 -26.76 11.52
CA ILE A 66 1.00 -26.28 12.83
C ILE A 66 -0.19 -25.91 13.73
N GLU A 67 -1.14 -25.16 13.20
CA GLU A 67 -2.31 -24.67 13.94
C GLU A 67 -3.27 -25.81 14.32
N SER A 68 -3.56 -26.72 13.39
CA SER A 68 -4.40 -27.90 13.66
C SER A 68 -3.82 -28.81 14.76
N ASN A 69 -2.48 -28.88 14.86
CA ASN A 69 -1.78 -29.61 15.92
C ASN A 69 -1.53 -28.76 17.18
N LYS A 70 -1.99 -27.51 17.22
CA LYS A 70 -1.86 -26.58 18.36
C LYS A 70 -0.42 -26.39 18.82
N LEU A 71 0.53 -26.46 17.88
CA LEU A 71 1.95 -26.21 18.15
C LEU A 71 2.16 -24.72 18.40
N LYS A 72 2.91 -24.39 19.45
CA LYS A 72 3.15 -23.01 19.89
C LYS A 72 4.59 -22.59 19.63
N GLY A 73 4.83 -21.29 19.58
CA GLY A 73 6.17 -20.70 19.45
C GLY A 73 6.59 -20.41 18.00
N LEU A 74 5.63 -20.40 17.07
CA LEU A 74 5.80 -19.94 15.70
C LEU A 74 4.91 -18.70 15.51
N ASP A 75 5.45 -17.70 14.83
CA ASP A 75 4.74 -16.52 14.39
C ASP A 75 4.85 -16.45 12.86
N PHE A 76 3.72 -16.25 12.20
CA PHE A 76 3.62 -16.27 10.75
C PHE A 76 3.27 -14.88 10.27
N SER A 77 4.13 -14.31 9.42
CA SER A 77 3.85 -13.07 8.72
C SER A 77 3.52 -13.39 7.27
N GLU A 78 2.42 -12.84 6.78
CA GLU A 78 2.05 -12.95 5.38
C GLU A 78 3.09 -12.21 4.51
N VAL A 79 3.61 -12.91 3.51
CA VAL A 79 4.58 -12.36 2.56
C VAL A 79 3.95 -12.15 1.18
N TYR A 80 3.01 -13.02 0.82
CA TYR A 80 2.35 -13.02 -0.46
C TYR A 80 1.00 -13.74 -0.34
N ASP A 81 -0.07 -13.08 -0.76
CA ASP A 81 -1.40 -13.66 -0.87
C ASP A 81 -1.62 -14.22 -2.28
N SER A 82 -1.66 -15.55 -2.41
CA SER A 82 -1.92 -16.22 -3.69
C SER A 82 -3.35 -16.08 -4.18
N GLU A 83 -4.28 -15.73 -3.30
CA GLU A 83 -5.67 -15.47 -3.69
C GLU A 83 -5.87 -14.06 -4.23
N PHE A 84 -4.89 -13.17 -4.06
CA PHE A 84 -4.87 -11.84 -4.66
C PHE A 84 -4.34 -11.91 -6.10
N THR A 85 -5.25 -12.21 -7.03
CA THR A 85 -4.94 -12.40 -8.44
C THR A 85 -4.61 -11.08 -9.16
N GLU A 86 -3.98 -11.19 -10.33
CA GLU A 86 -3.75 -10.03 -11.21
C GLU A 86 -5.04 -9.31 -11.60
N GLU A 87 -6.13 -10.06 -11.78
CA GLU A 87 -7.45 -9.49 -12.04
C GLU A 87 -7.90 -8.60 -10.89
N LYS A 88 -7.78 -9.07 -9.63
CA LYS A 88 -8.09 -8.27 -8.44
C LYS A 88 -7.18 -7.04 -8.31
N GLU A 89 -5.89 -7.17 -8.64
CA GLU A 89 -4.97 -6.03 -8.69
C GLU A 89 -5.39 -4.98 -9.72
N GLN A 90 -5.82 -5.41 -10.90
CA GLN A 90 -6.30 -4.52 -11.96
C GLN A 90 -7.63 -3.88 -11.56
N GLU A 91 -8.57 -4.65 -11.03
CA GLU A 91 -9.85 -4.13 -10.51
C GLU A 91 -9.62 -3.06 -9.44
N GLN A 92 -8.70 -3.30 -8.49
CA GLN A 92 -8.36 -2.32 -7.47
C GLN A 92 -7.75 -1.04 -8.07
N LYS A 93 -6.85 -1.17 -9.04
CA LYS A 93 -6.27 0.00 -9.74
C LYS A 93 -7.33 0.78 -10.51
N ILE A 94 -8.23 0.10 -11.21
CA ILE A 94 -9.34 0.72 -11.93
C ILE A 94 -10.26 1.46 -10.95
N ALA A 95 -10.61 0.82 -9.83
CA ALA A 95 -11.42 1.45 -8.80
C ALA A 95 -10.74 2.66 -8.18
N TYR A 96 -9.42 2.59 -7.96
CA TYR A 96 -8.60 3.69 -7.47
C TYR A 96 -8.57 4.89 -8.43
N GLU A 97 -8.30 4.64 -9.72
CA GLU A 97 -8.34 5.69 -10.74
C GLU A 97 -9.74 6.29 -10.89
N ALA A 98 -10.79 5.46 -10.81
CA ALA A 98 -12.17 5.91 -10.83
C ALA A 98 -12.53 6.76 -9.60
N ALA A 99 -12.02 6.42 -8.41
CA ALA A 99 -12.23 7.20 -7.20
C ALA A 99 -11.58 8.59 -7.31
N ILE A 100 -10.37 8.67 -7.84
CA ILE A 100 -9.70 9.96 -8.13
C ILE A 100 -10.51 10.76 -9.16
N ALA A 101 -10.95 10.11 -10.25
CA ALA A 101 -11.74 10.77 -11.27
C ALA A 101 -13.10 11.27 -10.73
N ALA A 102 -13.71 10.55 -9.80
CA ALA A 102 -14.95 10.92 -9.15
C ALA A 102 -14.81 12.18 -8.27
N VAL A 103 -13.66 12.36 -7.59
CA VAL A 103 -13.34 13.61 -6.88
C VAL A 103 -13.37 14.80 -7.84
N GLU A 104 -12.83 14.62 -9.05
CA GLU A 104 -12.81 15.67 -10.07
C GLU A 104 -14.14 15.83 -10.83
N GLN A 105 -15.09 14.92 -10.64
CA GLN A 105 -16.36 14.91 -11.37
C GLN A 105 -17.35 15.89 -10.74
N ASN A 106 -17.90 16.80 -11.54
CA ASN A 106 -18.81 17.88 -11.08
C ASN A 106 -18.18 18.84 -10.06
N LYS A 107 -16.86 19.06 -10.15
CA LYS A 107 -16.19 20.07 -9.34
C LYS A 107 -16.86 21.44 -9.49
N GLY A 108 -16.94 22.14 -8.37
CA GLY A 108 -17.41 23.52 -8.32
C GLY A 108 -16.38 24.48 -8.90
N GLN A 109 -16.40 25.72 -8.40
CA GLN A 109 -15.35 26.67 -8.75
C GLN A 109 -13.99 26.16 -8.27
N GLU A 110 -13.02 26.16 -9.18
CA GLU A 110 -11.63 25.86 -8.87
C GLU A 110 -10.89 27.12 -8.40
N PHE A 111 -9.92 26.92 -7.52
CA PHE A 111 -9.14 28.00 -6.90
C PHE A 111 -7.69 27.57 -6.59
N SER A 112 -6.83 28.56 -6.35
CA SER A 112 -5.41 28.31 -6.06
C SER A 112 -5.20 27.68 -4.69
N TYR A 113 -3.97 27.24 -4.42
CA TYR A 113 -3.61 26.71 -3.10
C TYR A 113 -3.82 27.74 -1.98
N GLU A 114 -3.48 29.01 -2.21
CA GLU A 114 -3.64 30.07 -1.21
C GLU A 114 -5.12 30.25 -0.83
N GLU A 115 -6.01 30.28 -1.82
CA GLU A 115 -7.46 30.33 -1.58
C GLU A 115 -7.97 29.05 -0.91
N ALA A 116 -7.40 27.90 -1.25
CA ALA A 116 -7.73 26.62 -0.63
C ALA A 116 -7.38 26.62 0.86
N GLU A 117 -6.19 27.11 1.22
CA GLU A 117 -5.75 27.25 2.62
C GLU A 117 -6.67 28.19 3.39
N GLU A 118 -7.04 29.34 2.82
CA GLU A 118 -8.00 30.26 3.44
C GLU A 118 -9.36 29.61 3.72
N ARG A 119 -9.90 28.84 2.76
CA ARG A 119 -11.17 28.12 2.93
C ARG A 119 -11.06 27.02 3.97
N VAL A 120 -9.96 26.26 3.98
CA VAL A 120 -9.72 25.24 5.00
C VAL A 120 -9.64 25.86 6.39
N ASN A 121 -8.97 27.01 6.53
CA ASN A 121 -8.90 27.78 7.78
C ASN A 121 -10.28 28.29 8.24
N GLN A 122 -11.23 28.49 7.32
CA GLN A 122 -12.64 28.79 7.62
C GLN A 122 -13.47 27.54 7.93
N GLY A 123 -12.86 26.36 7.88
CA GLY A 123 -13.46 25.08 8.23
C GLY A 123 -13.99 24.28 7.04
N ALA A 124 -13.70 24.65 5.80
CA ALA A 124 -14.04 23.84 4.62
C ALA A 124 -13.11 22.62 4.48
N ALA A 125 -13.51 21.68 3.61
CA ALA A 125 -12.61 20.66 3.07
C ALA A 125 -12.44 20.91 1.56
N VAL A 126 -11.23 20.68 1.07
CA VAL A 126 -10.88 20.93 -0.33
C VAL A 126 -10.12 19.74 -0.89
N ALA A 127 -10.25 19.47 -2.19
CA ALA A 127 -9.55 18.37 -2.85
C ALA A 127 -8.98 18.77 -4.22
N SER A 128 -7.98 18.00 -4.65
CA SER A 128 -7.39 18.04 -5.98
C SER A 128 -6.82 16.66 -6.31
N GLY A 129 -7.45 15.97 -7.26
CA GLY A 129 -7.13 14.60 -7.63
C GLY A 129 -7.18 13.67 -6.41
N LYS A 130 -6.05 13.03 -6.09
CA LYS A 130 -5.94 12.14 -4.92
C LYS A 130 -5.79 12.86 -3.58
N TRP A 131 -5.58 14.18 -3.59
CA TRP A 131 -5.27 14.94 -2.38
C TRP A 131 -6.52 15.58 -1.79
N LYS A 132 -6.60 15.61 -0.46
CA LYS A 132 -7.60 16.34 0.32
C LYS A 132 -6.93 17.13 1.43
N MET A 133 -7.42 18.34 1.70
CA MET A 133 -7.04 19.13 2.87
C MET A 133 -8.27 19.50 3.68
N GLN A 134 -8.16 19.39 5.01
CA GLN A 134 -9.19 19.84 5.94
C GLN A 134 -8.60 20.02 7.35
N LEU A 135 -9.32 20.73 8.21
CA LEU A 135 -9.00 20.80 9.63
C LEU A 135 -9.65 19.64 10.40
N ASP A 136 -8.99 19.17 11.45
CA ASP A 136 -9.62 18.34 12.48
C ASP A 136 -10.48 19.18 13.45
N ASN A 137 -11.09 18.50 14.42
CA ASN A 137 -11.93 19.14 15.44
C ASN A 137 -11.16 20.07 16.39
N LYS A 138 -9.83 20.03 16.39
CA LYS A 138 -8.93 20.88 17.19
C LYS A 138 -8.32 22.02 16.36
N GLY A 139 -8.63 22.11 15.07
CA GLY A 139 -8.08 23.10 14.15
C GLY A 139 -6.70 22.73 13.59
N GLY A 140 -6.24 21.49 13.75
CA GLY A 140 -5.02 21.00 13.11
C GLY A 140 -5.24 20.76 11.62
N LEU A 141 -4.30 21.19 10.77
CA LEU A 141 -4.34 20.93 9.33
C LEU A 141 -3.93 19.50 9.04
N TRP A 142 -4.77 18.81 8.26
CA TRP A 142 -4.52 17.46 7.79
C TRP A 142 -4.50 17.41 6.27
N LEU A 143 -3.50 16.70 5.74
CA LEU A 143 -3.37 16.35 4.34
C LEU A 143 -3.68 14.87 4.18
N GLY A 144 -4.66 14.55 3.33
CA GLY A 144 -5.08 13.20 3.02
C GLY A 144 -4.69 12.83 1.59
N GLU A 145 -4.19 11.62 1.39
CA GLU A 145 -4.00 11.01 0.07
C GLU A 145 -4.93 9.80 -0.05
N ILE A 146 -5.70 9.71 -1.13
CA ILE A 146 -6.42 8.47 -1.46
C ILE A 146 -5.37 7.39 -1.74
N ILE A 147 -5.47 6.24 -1.07
CA ILE A 147 -4.62 5.07 -1.32
C ILE A 147 -5.41 3.96 -2.03
N LEU A 148 -4.74 2.86 -2.42
CA LEU A 148 -5.34 1.79 -3.22
C LEU A 148 -6.54 1.08 -2.56
N ASP A 149 -6.70 1.19 -1.24
CA ASP A 149 -7.87 0.67 -0.53
C ASP A 149 -9.09 1.62 -0.55
N LEU A 150 -8.98 2.73 -1.30
CA LEU A 150 -9.99 3.77 -1.49
C LEU A 150 -10.30 4.60 -0.23
N THR A 151 -9.42 4.54 0.77
CA THR A 151 -9.48 5.41 1.95
C THR A 151 -8.46 6.54 1.88
N TYR A 152 -8.65 7.56 2.72
CA TYR A 152 -7.64 8.61 2.89
C TYR A 152 -6.61 8.18 3.94
N GLN A 153 -5.35 8.11 3.52
CA GLN A 153 -4.23 8.12 4.44
C GLN A 153 -3.96 9.56 4.86
N TRP A 154 -4.20 9.85 6.15
CA TRP A 154 -4.07 11.18 6.71
C TRP A 154 -2.68 11.39 7.32
N MET A 155 -2.12 12.58 7.11
CA MET A 155 -0.88 13.03 7.72
C MET A 155 -0.97 14.49 8.15
N ILE A 156 -0.27 14.83 9.23
CA ILE A 156 -0.05 16.22 9.64
C ILE A 156 1.19 16.72 8.91
N PRO A 157 1.07 17.66 7.95
CA PRO A 157 2.21 18.13 7.19
C PRO A 157 3.11 19.03 8.06
N VAL A 158 4.40 18.69 8.15
CA VAL A 158 5.43 19.60 8.70
C VAL A 158 5.83 20.65 7.65
N TYR A 159 5.73 20.29 6.37
CA TYR A 159 5.86 21.18 5.22
C TYR A 159 4.87 20.74 4.14
N ILE A 160 4.43 21.68 3.31
CA ILE A 160 3.55 21.39 2.18
C ILE A 160 4.41 21.02 0.96
N PRO A 161 4.22 19.83 0.37
CA PRO A 161 4.95 19.46 -0.84
C PRO A 161 4.75 20.50 -1.96
N PRO A 162 5.81 21.07 -2.55
CA PRO A 162 5.69 22.17 -3.51
C PRO A 162 4.82 21.88 -4.73
N VAL A 163 4.68 20.60 -5.11
CA VAL A 163 3.80 20.18 -6.20
C VAL A 163 2.33 20.54 -5.94
N LEU A 164 1.90 20.55 -4.68
CA LEU A 164 0.51 20.86 -4.29
C LEU A 164 0.16 22.34 -4.46
N LEU A 165 1.17 23.21 -4.44
CA LEU A 165 0.99 24.66 -4.63
C LEU A 165 0.56 24.98 -6.07
N GLY A 166 0.92 24.12 -7.02
CA GLY A 166 0.54 24.27 -8.43
C GLY A 166 -0.82 23.68 -8.78
N PHE A 167 -1.52 23.05 -7.83
CA PHE A 167 -2.80 22.42 -8.08
C PHE A 167 -3.96 23.41 -8.04
N GLN A 168 -5.02 23.05 -8.76
CA GLN A 168 -6.30 23.72 -8.67
C GLN A 168 -7.19 22.92 -7.74
N TRP A 169 -7.68 23.57 -6.69
CA TRP A 169 -8.46 22.95 -5.64
C TRP A 169 -9.92 23.30 -5.80
N HIS A 170 -10.80 22.42 -5.31
CA HIS A 170 -12.21 22.69 -5.24
C HIS A 170 -12.77 22.20 -3.90
N GLU A 171 -13.89 22.78 -3.48
CA GLU A 171 -14.53 22.44 -2.21
C GLU A 171 -15.23 21.08 -2.29
N VAL A 172 -15.10 20.28 -1.22
CA VAL A 172 -15.66 18.94 -1.10
C VAL A 172 -16.20 18.71 0.31
N GLU A 173 -16.94 17.62 0.48
CA GLU A 173 -17.38 17.21 1.81
C GLU A 173 -16.21 16.75 2.70
N LYS A 174 -16.35 17.02 4.00
CA LYS A 174 -15.42 16.54 5.02
C LYS A 174 -15.44 15.02 5.09
N SER A 175 -14.28 14.44 5.33
CA SER A 175 -14.13 13.01 5.61
C SER A 175 -13.70 12.79 7.05
N GLU A 176 -13.98 11.61 7.60
CA GLU A 176 -13.47 11.23 8.91
C GLU A 176 -11.93 11.17 8.89
N ILE A 177 -11.29 11.82 9.87
CA ILE A 177 -9.87 11.66 10.15
C ILE A 177 -9.76 10.60 11.23
N ARG A 178 -9.23 9.44 10.88
CA ARG A 178 -8.91 8.38 11.84
C ARG A 178 -7.48 8.57 12.29
N ASP A 179 -7.30 9.08 13.50
CA ASP A 179 -6.00 9.12 14.16
C ASP A 179 -5.51 7.68 14.33
N LEU A 180 -4.45 7.28 13.61
CA LEU A 180 -3.64 6.13 13.99
C LEU A 180 -2.87 6.56 15.25
N MET A 181 -3.50 6.34 16.41
CA MET A 181 -2.90 6.53 17.74
C MET A 181 -1.94 5.41 18.06
#